data_AF-A0A383RP70-F1
#
_entry.id   AF-A0A383RP70-F1
#
_cell.length_a   1.000
_cell.length_b   1.000
_cell.length_c   1.000
_cell.angle_alpha   90.00
_cell.angle_beta   90.00
_cell.angle_gamma   90.00
#
_symmetry.space_group_name_H-M   'P 1'
#
loop_
_entity.id
_entity.type
_entity.pdbx_description
1 polymer ?
#
loop_
_entity_poly.entity_id
_entity_poly.type
_entity_poly.pdbx_seq_one_letter_code
_entity_poly.pdbx_strand_id
1 'polypeptide(L)'
;MLLWLTHPTGVRVTELALLEVADVLYPSGAIKPEVYLRADITKGCRPRNAYLTHPLCLAALDAWITVRLRRRRGLSGSDEYRGLRPSSKLVTTHKGHAFELTFKYRELAGGPEVYRDCDSLQQTISMLYREAGNELGSSRSDRRSLAAKVLAATGDVETVQTILGHSCLDHSKPYLTVDQATIRHAFEVALA
;
A
#
# COMPACT_ATOMS: atom_id res chain seq x y z
N MET A 1 10.89 1.50 -6.15
CA MET A 1 9.55 0.89 -6.34
C MET A 1 8.74 0.85 -5.06
N LEU A 2 9.15 0.11 -4.02
CA LEU A 2 8.32 -0.12 -2.82
C LEU A 2 7.72 1.17 -2.23
N LEU A 3 8.52 2.20 -1.98
CA LEU A 3 8.06 3.47 -1.42
C LEU A 3 7.04 4.18 -2.32
N TRP A 4 7.28 4.16 -3.63
CA TRP A 4 6.37 4.73 -4.63
C TRP A 4 5.08 3.94 -4.80
N LEU A 5 5.01 2.69 -4.32
CA LEU A 5 3.76 1.93 -4.24
C LEU A 5 3.05 2.20 -2.93
N THR A 6 3.72 2.07 -1.78
CA THR A 6 3.07 2.16 -0.47
C THR A 6 2.57 3.57 -0.14
N HIS A 7 3.35 4.60 -0.47
CA HIS A 7 3.01 5.98 -0.09
C HIS A 7 1.77 6.53 -0.80
N PRO A 8 1.66 6.54 -2.15
CA PRO A 8 0.51 7.13 -2.83
C PRO A 8 -0.75 6.27 -2.78
N THR A 9 -0.63 4.94 -2.63
CA THR A 9 -1.80 4.03 -2.66
C THR A 9 -2.32 3.66 -1.27
N GLY A 10 -1.48 3.85 -0.24
CA GLY A 10 -1.80 3.45 1.12
C GLY A 10 -1.92 1.94 1.31
N VAL A 11 -1.43 1.09 0.41
CA VAL A 11 -1.45 -0.38 0.61
C VAL A 11 -0.66 -0.78 1.86
N ARG A 12 -1.21 -1.72 2.64
CA ARG A 12 -0.51 -2.32 3.78
C ARG A 12 0.62 -3.22 3.27
N VAL A 13 1.66 -3.40 4.08
CA VAL A 13 2.78 -4.31 3.74
C VAL A 13 2.28 -5.73 3.42
N THR A 14 1.38 -6.28 4.24
CA THR A 14 0.82 -7.63 4.01
C THR A 14 -0.01 -7.70 2.73
N GLU A 15 -0.81 -6.66 2.43
CA GLU A 15 -1.57 -6.57 1.18
C GLU A 15 -0.60 -6.56 -0.02
N LEU A 16 0.48 -5.75 0.05
CA LEU A 16 1.50 -5.65 -0.97
C LEU A 16 2.28 -6.98 -1.18
N ALA A 17 2.56 -7.72 -0.10
CA ALA A 17 3.25 -9.00 -0.16
C ALA A 17 2.41 -10.10 -0.86
N LEU A 18 1.08 -9.98 -0.79
CA LEU A 18 0.14 -10.95 -1.36
C LEU A 18 -0.40 -10.57 -2.73
N LEU A 19 -0.21 -9.31 -3.14
CA LEU A 19 -0.65 -8.75 -4.40
C LEU A 19 -0.02 -9.49 -5.59
N GLU A 20 -0.83 -9.83 -6.59
CA GLU A 20 -0.40 -10.61 -7.76
C GLU A 20 -0.22 -9.72 -8.99
N VAL A 21 0.49 -10.26 -10.00
CA VAL A 21 0.67 -9.55 -11.28
C VAL A 21 -0.68 -9.28 -11.95
N ALA A 22 -1.59 -10.25 -11.92
CA ALA A 22 -2.93 -10.10 -12.49
C ALA A 22 -3.80 -9.06 -11.76
N ASP A 23 -3.45 -8.68 -10.53
CA ASP A 23 -4.16 -7.63 -9.80
C ASP A 23 -3.82 -6.24 -10.37
N VAL A 24 -2.59 -6.06 -10.86
CA VAL A 24 -2.05 -4.76 -11.30
C VAL A 24 -1.98 -4.62 -12.81
N LEU A 25 -1.87 -5.72 -13.56
CA LEU A 25 -1.76 -5.69 -15.02
C LEU A 25 -3.00 -6.31 -15.66
N TYR A 26 -3.44 -5.73 -16.76
CA TYR A 26 -4.31 -6.42 -17.71
C TYR A 26 -3.53 -7.49 -18.49
N PRO A 27 -4.20 -8.49 -19.10
CA PRO A 27 -3.55 -9.43 -20.02
C PRO A 27 -2.75 -8.74 -21.12
N SER A 28 -3.22 -7.58 -21.61
CA SER A 28 -2.52 -6.74 -22.59
C SER A 28 -1.17 -6.18 -22.09
N GLY A 29 -0.90 -6.27 -20.79
CA GLY A 29 0.26 -5.66 -20.15
C GLY A 29 0.06 -4.21 -19.72
N ALA A 30 -1.08 -3.58 -20.00
CA ALA A 30 -1.37 -2.26 -19.47
C ALA A 30 -1.51 -2.30 -17.93
N ILE A 31 -0.98 -1.29 -17.23
CA ILE A 31 -1.18 -1.14 -15.79
C ILE A 31 -2.62 -0.72 -15.55
N LYS A 32 -3.32 -1.39 -14.63
CA LYS A 32 -4.67 -1.04 -14.24
C LYS A 32 -4.65 0.28 -13.45
N PRO A 33 -5.52 1.25 -13.75
CA PRO A 33 -5.60 2.50 -12.99
C PRO A 33 -6.11 2.27 -11.56
N GLU A 34 -6.86 1.18 -11.37
CA GLU A 34 -7.45 0.77 -10.11
C GLU A 34 -7.13 -0.70 -9.83
N VAL A 35 -6.73 -0.97 -8.59
CA VAL A 35 -6.38 -2.30 -8.09
C VAL A 35 -7.38 -2.71 -7.03
N TYR A 36 -8.16 -3.74 -7.33
CA TYR A 36 -9.07 -4.36 -6.36
C TYR A 36 -8.28 -5.24 -5.38
N LEU A 37 -8.21 -4.81 -4.12
CA LEU A 37 -7.64 -5.61 -3.04
C LEU A 37 -8.71 -6.55 -2.52
N ARG A 38 -8.54 -7.84 -2.79
CA ARG A 38 -9.45 -8.90 -2.38
C ARG A 38 -9.55 -9.01 -0.85
N ALA A 39 -10.68 -9.53 -0.38
CA ALA A 39 -10.92 -9.74 1.05
C ALA A 39 -9.83 -10.60 1.71
N ASP A 40 -9.38 -11.67 1.05
CA ASP A 40 -8.39 -12.63 1.55
C ASP A 40 -6.99 -12.04 1.85
N ILE A 41 -6.63 -10.93 1.20
CA ILE A 41 -5.34 -10.25 1.40
C ILE A 41 -5.44 -9.03 2.33
N THR A 42 -6.65 -8.57 2.61
CA THR A 42 -6.89 -7.36 3.43
C THR A 42 -7.06 -7.69 4.91
N LYS A 43 -6.65 -6.76 5.78
CA LYS A 43 -6.93 -6.89 7.21
C LYS A 43 -8.44 -6.81 7.46
N GLY A 44 -8.98 -7.78 8.20
CA GLY A 44 -10.40 -7.83 8.56
C GLY A 44 -11.32 -8.32 7.45
N CYS A 45 -10.76 -8.92 6.39
CA CYS A 45 -11.52 -9.52 5.28
C CYS A 45 -12.47 -8.52 4.57
N ARG A 46 -12.04 -7.27 4.43
CA ARG A 46 -12.82 -6.20 3.80
C ARG A 46 -12.16 -5.76 2.50
N PRO A 47 -12.72 -6.11 1.34
CA PRO A 47 -12.15 -5.70 0.07
C PRO A 47 -12.22 -4.19 -0.09
N ARG A 48 -11.27 -3.63 -0.81
CA ARG A 48 -11.20 -2.19 -1.12
C ARG A 48 -10.39 -1.95 -2.37
N ASN A 49 -10.52 -0.77 -2.94
CA ASN A 49 -9.73 -0.38 -4.09
C ASN A 49 -8.53 0.48 -3.68
N ALA A 50 -7.44 0.32 -4.41
CA ALA A 50 -6.27 1.19 -4.36
C ALA A 50 -6.05 1.77 -5.76
N TYR A 51 -5.78 3.07 -5.85
CA TYR A 51 -5.67 3.77 -7.11
C TYR A 51 -4.20 4.05 -7.46
N LEU A 52 -3.81 3.74 -8.69
CA LEU A 52 -2.46 3.93 -9.23
C LEU A 52 -2.40 5.22 -10.06
N THR A 53 -2.57 6.36 -9.40
CA THR A 53 -2.68 7.68 -10.07
C THR A 53 -1.36 8.43 -10.18
N HIS A 54 -0.41 8.15 -9.29
CA HIS A 54 0.82 8.94 -9.21
C HIS A 54 1.83 8.55 -10.31
N PRO A 55 2.35 9.48 -11.15
CA PRO A 55 3.25 9.14 -12.25
C PRO A 55 4.52 8.39 -11.82
N LEU A 56 5.12 8.77 -10.68
CA LEU A 56 6.29 8.06 -10.15
C LEU A 56 5.97 6.65 -9.62
N CYS A 57 4.71 6.38 -9.26
CA CYS A 57 4.26 5.03 -8.92
C CYS A 57 4.26 4.15 -10.16
N LEU A 58 3.65 4.64 -11.25
CA LEU A 58 3.60 3.96 -12.54
C LEU A 58 4.99 3.71 -13.11
N ALA A 59 5.84 4.74 -13.15
CA ALA A 59 7.22 4.62 -13.61
C ALA A 59 8.03 3.60 -12.77
N ALA A 60 7.81 3.57 -11.45
CA ALA A 60 8.48 2.62 -10.59
C ALA A 60 7.98 1.18 -10.76
N LEU A 61 6.70 0.98 -11.07
CA LEU A 61 6.12 -0.30 -11.46
C LEU A 61 6.72 -0.80 -12.78
N ASP A 62 6.77 0.06 -13.79
CA ASP A 62 7.38 -0.27 -15.09
C ASP A 62 8.84 -0.70 -14.91
N ALA A 63 9.64 0.10 -14.19
CA ALA A 63 11.03 -0.21 -13.91
C ALA A 63 11.19 -1.55 -13.16
N TRP A 64 10.28 -1.87 -12.24
CA TRP A 64 10.30 -3.14 -11.54
C TRP A 64 10.00 -4.33 -12.44
N ILE A 65 9.01 -4.20 -13.32
CA ILE A 65 8.69 -5.22 -14.31
C ILE A 65 9.93 -5.46 -15.20
N THR A 66 10.58 -4.40 -15.68
CA THR A 66 11.84 -4.52 -16.46
C THR A 66 12.92 -5.27 -15.69
N VAL A 67 13.10 -4.99 -14.40
CA VAL A 67 14.06 -5.71 -13.55
C VAL A 67 13.71 -7.19 -13.46
N ARG A 68 12.42 -7.53 -13.31
CA ARG A 68 11.96 -8.93 -13.25
C ARG A 68 12.19 -9.67 -14.56
N LEU A 69 11.91 -9.04 -15.70
CA LEU A 69 12.16 -9.62 -17.02
C LEU A 69 13.65 -9.89 -17.24
N ARG A 70 14.51 -8.89 -16.97
CA ARG A 70 15.98 -9.03 -17.06
C ARG A 70 16.51 -10.15 -16.18
N ARG A 71 15.96 -10.31 -14.97
CA ARG A 71 16.37 -11.36 -14.02
C ARG A 71 15.62 -12.68 -14.23
N ARG A 72 14.77 -12.78 -15.26
CA ARG A 72 13.93 -13.95 -15.60
C ARG A 72 13.09 -14.47 -14.42
N ARG A 73 12.44 -13.56 -13.68
CA ARG A 73 11.69 -13.89 -12.45
C ARG A 73 10.18 -13.96 -12.66
N GLY A 74 9.63 -15.15 -12.44
CA GLY A 74 8.19 -15.41 -12.50
C GLY A 74 7.63 -15.22 -13.90
N LEU A 75 8.32 -15.76 -14.92
CA LEU A 75 7.91 -15.69 -16.32
C LEU A 75 6.86 -16.77 -16.66
N SER A 76 5.85 -16.42 -17.45
CA SER A 76 4.77 -17.33 -17.89
C SER A 76 5.10 -18.12 -19.16
N GLY A 77 6.02 -17.61 -20.00
CA GLY A 77 6.24 -18.14 -21.35
C GLY A 77 5.23 -17.66 -22.38
N SER A 78 4.25 -16.84 -21.99
CA SER A 78 3.31 -16.13 -22.86
C SER A 78 3.68 -14.64 -22.92
N ASP A 79 3.24 -13.90 -23.94
CA ASP A 79 3.43 -12.45 -23.99
C ASP A 79 2.42 -11.67 -23.11
N GLU A 80 1.34 -12.33 -22.68
CA GLU A 80 0.38 -11.75 -21.74
C GLU A 80 1.04 -11.29 -20.43
N TYR A 81 0.47 -10.25 -19.82
CA TYR A 81 0.99 -9.65 -18.59
C TYR A 81 2.47 -9.26 -18.71
N ARG A 82 2.89 -8.86 -19.92
CA ARG A 82 4.27 -8.51 -20.29
C ARG A 82 5.27 -9.66 -20.07
N GLY A 83 4.87 -10.92 -20.21
CA GLY A 83 5.76 -12.06 -20.01
C GLY A 83 5.75 -12.65 -18.59
N LEU A 84 5.00 -12.07 -17.66
CA LEU A 84 4.96 -12.48 -16.26
C LEU A 84 3.81 -13.45 -15.99
N ARG A 85 4.00 -14.38 -15.05
CA ARG A 85 2.92 -15.25 -14.55
C ARG A 85 1.87 -14.41 -13.84
N PRO A 86 0.58 -14.51 -14.22
CA PRO A 86 -0.49 -13.73 -13.60
C PRO A 86 -0.59 -13.97 -12.09
N SER A 87 -0.43 -15.23 -11.65
CA SER A 87 -0.49 -15.64 -10.24
C SER A 87 0.80 -15.40 -9.45
N SER A 88 1.88 -14.93 -10.10
CA SER A 88 3.09 -14.55 -9.38
C SER A 88 2.79 -13.35 -8.49
N LYS A 89 3.35 -13.34 -7.27
CA LYS A 89 3.38 -12.13 -6.46
C LYS A 89 4.06 -10.99 -7.23
N LEU A 90 3.48 -9.79 -7.15
CA LEU A 90 3.98 -8.59 -7.80
C LEU A 90 5.34 -8.23 -7.22
N VAL A 91 5.39 -8.14 -5.89
CA VAL A 91 6.59 -7.90 -5.10
C VAL A 91 7.17 -9.24 -4.67
N THR A 92 8.44 -9.46 -4.97
CA THR A 92 9.14 -10.72 -4.68
C THR A 92 10.42 -10.45 -3.90
N THR A 93 10.88 -11.45 -3.18
CA THR A 93 12.16 -11.39 -2.45
C THR A 93 13.34 -11.20 -3.40
N HIS A 94 14.53 -10.97 -2.84
CA HIS A 94 15.77 -10.90 -3.61
C HIS A 94 16.07 -12.18 -4.41
N LYS A 95 15.43 -13.33 -4.11
CA LYS A 95 15.52 -14.58 -4.90
C LYS A 95 14.41 -14.74 -5.93
N GLY A 96 13.38 -13.89 -5.91
CA GLY A 96 12.24 -13.96 -6.83
C GLY A 96 11.07 -14.81 -6.34
N HIS A 97 11.07 -15.20 -5.06
CA HIS A 97 9.96 -15.91 -4.43
C HIS A 97 8.97 -14.94 -3.78
N ALA A 98 7.78 -15.44 -3.45
CA ALA A 98 6.85 -14.74 -2.58
C ALA A 98 7.50 -14.49 -1.21
N PHE A 99 7.09 -13.42 -0.55
CA PHE A 99 7.46 -13.20 0.84
C PHE A 99 6.68 -14.15 1.75
N GLU A 100 7.34 -14.61 2.81
CA GLU A 100 6.70 -15.41 3.85
C GLU A 100 5.92 -14.50 4.81
N LEU A 101 4.79 -15.01 5.28
CA LEU A 101 3.94 -14.34 6.25
C LEU A 101 3.97 -15.08 7.58
N THR A 102 4.07 -14.33 8.66
CA THR A 102 4.10 -14.86 10.03
C THR A 102 2.78 -14.54 10.73
N PHE A 103 2.24 -15.50 11.49
CA PHE A 103 1.11 -15.24 12.38
C PHE A 103 1.57 -14.41 13.59
N LYS A 104 0.84 -13.34 13.87
CA LYS A 104 1.01 -12.46 15.02
C LYS A 104 -0.21 -12.59 15.91
N TYR A 105 0.05 -12.69 17.20
CA TYR A 105 -0.95 -12.79 18.25
C TYR A 105 -0.90 -11.50 19.05
N ARG A 106 -2.03 -10.85 19.23
CA ARG A 106 -2.13 -9.62 20.00
C ARG A 106 -3.31 -9.69 20.95
N GLU A 107 -3.03 -9.56 22.24
CA GLU A 107 -4.05 -9.36 23.26
C GLU A 107 -4.60 -7.93 23.16
N LEU A 108 -5.91 -7.81 22.95
CA LEU A 108 -6.63 -6.54 22.97
C LEU A 108 -7.72 -6.59 24.05
N ALA A 109 -8.21 -5.42 24.48
CA ALA A 109 -9.31 -5.34 25.44
C ALA A 109 -10.58 -6.08 24.98
N GLY A 110 -10.79 -6.22 23.66
CA GLY A 110 -11.88 -6.98 23.05
C GLY A 110 -11.60 -8.45 22.80
N GLY A 111 -10.48 -8.99 23.31
CA GLY A 111 -10.05 -10.37 23.11
C GLY A 111 -8.81 -10.51 22.21
N PRO A 112 -8.27 -11.73 22.08
CA PRO A 112 -7.08 -11.98 21.27
C PRO A 112 -7.37 -11.81 19.77
N GLU A 113 -6.54 -11.01 19.10
CA GLU A 113 -6.55 -10.84 17.64
C GLU A 113 -5.35 -11.58 17.04
N VAL A 114 -5.63 -12.48 16.08
CA VAL A 114 -4.61 -13.16 15.29
C VAL A 114 -4.61 -12.59 13.88
N TYR A 115 -3.45 -12.14 13.41
CA TYR A 115 -3.29 -11.57 12.07
C TYR A 115 -2.00 -12.03 11.40
N ARG A 116 -1.89 -11.87 10.08
CA ARG A 116 -0.67 -12.17 9.32
C ARG A 116 0.13 -10.90 9.05
N ASP A 117 1.44 -10.99 9.20
CA ASP A 117 2.35 -9.88 8.92
C ASP A 117 3.54 -10.33 8.07
N CYS A 118 4.10 -9.40 7.30
CA CYS A 118 5.26 -9.64 6.47
C CYS A 118 6.46 -8.86 7.03
N ASP A 119 7.07 -9.41 8.08
CA ASP A 119 8.15 -8.73 8.82
C ASP A 119 9.33 -8.35 7.91
N SER A 120 9.71 -9.25 6.99
CA SER A 120 10.86 -9.04 6.10
C SER A 120 10.62 -7.93 5.08
N LEU A 121 9.40 -7.81 4.53
CA LEU A 121 9.05 -6.71 3.64
C LEU A 121 8.92 -5.39 4.41
N GLN A 122 8.36 -5.44 5.64
CA GLN A 122 8.29 -4.28 6.52
C GLN A 122 9.69 -3.74 6.83
N GLN A 123 10.62 -4.62 7.22
CA GLN A 123 12.02 -4.26 7.46
C GLN A 123 12.68 -3.68 6.21
N THR A 124 12.44 -4.27 5.03
CA THR A 124 12.95 -3.75 3.76
C THR A 124 12.50 -2.31 3.51
N ILE A 125 11.21 -2.01 3.73
CA ILE A 125 10.67 -0.66 3.60
C ILE A 125 11.29 0.30 4.62
N SER A 126 11.41 -0.10 5.89
CA SER A 126 12.05 0.70 6.93
C SER A 126 13.52 0.99 6.62
N MET A 127 14.26 0.02 6.06
CA MET A 127 15.66 0.23 5.64
C MET A 127 15.75 1.25 4.51
N LEU A 128 14.89 1.15 3.48
CA LEU A 128 14.86 2.12 2.39
C LEU A 128 14.58 3.54 2.88
N TYR A 129 13.73 3.69 3.90
CA TYR A 129 13.49 4.98 4.53
C TYR A 129 14.71 5.51 5.27
N ARG A 130 15.38 4.66 6.04
CA ARG A 130 16.61 5.03 6.76
C ARG A 130 17.72 5.43 5.80
N GLU A 131 17.90 4.70 4.70
CA GLU A 131 18.86 5.02 3.63
C GLU A 131 18.54 6.38 2.96
N ALA A 132 17.26 6.74 2.88
CA ALA A 132 16.81 8.05 2.41
C ALA A 132 16.90 9.16 3.48
N GLY A 133 17.49 8.90 4.65
CA GLY A 133 17.64 9.87 5.74
C GLY A 133 16.40 10.03 6.63
N ASN A 134 15.39 9.15 6.51
CA ASN A 134 14.20 9.15 7.35
C ASN A 134 14.20 7.95 8.31
N GLU A 135 14.70 8.16 9.52
CA GLU A 135 14.86 7.09 10.52
C GLU A 135 13.54 6.52 11.05
N LEU A 136 12.46 7.32 11.01
CA LEU A 136 11.13 6.95 11.50
C LEU A 136 10.19 6.45 10.39
N GLY A 137 10.68 6.39 9.15
CA GLY A 137 9.90 5.99 8.00
C GLY A 137 9.51 4.51 8.01
N SER A 138 8.26 4.23 7.71
CA SER A 138 7.66 2.90 7.63
C SER A 138 6.40 2.90 6.76
N SER A 139 5.85 1.72 6.47
CA SER A 139 4.55 1.62 5.79
C SER A 139 3.40 2.27 6.61
N ARG A 140 3.51 2.33 7.94
CA ARG A 140 2.52 3.01 8.78
C ARG A 140 2.63 4.53 8.65
N SER A 141 3.84 5.08 8.59
CA SER A 141 4.05 6.51 8.37
C SER A 141 3.61 6.94 6.96
N ASP A 142 3.77 6.07 5.96
CA ASP A 142 3.23 6.28 4.61
C ASP A 142 1.73 6.50 4.62
N ARG A 143 1.03 5.53 5.19
CA ARG A 143 -0.43 5.58 5.30
C ARG A 143 -0.91 6.81 6.09
N ARG A 144 -0.17 7.21 7.14
CA ARG A 144 -0.48 8.44 7.91
C ARG A 144 -0.26 9.70 7.10
N SER A 145 0.83 9.77 6.34
CA SER A 145 1.12 10.91 5.48
C SER A 145 0.08 11.04 4.35
N LEU A 146 -0.32 9.92 3.75
CA LEU A 146 -1.38 9.89 2.75
C LEU A 146 -2.71 10.36 3.34
N ALA A 147 -3.11 9.81 4.50
CA ALA A 147 -4.35 10.17 5.18
C ALA A 147 -4.41 11.66 5.51
N ALA A 148 -3.33 12.24 6.04
CA ALA A 148 -3.25 13.66 6.34
C ALA A 148 -3.38 14.52 5.08
N LYS A 149 -2.70 14.15 3.97
CA LYS A 149 -2.79 14.87 2.70
C LYS A 149 -4.19 14.80 2.08
N VAL A 150 -4.83 13.63 2.10
CA VAL A 150 -6.21 13.47 1.60
C VAL A 150 -7.17 14.27 2.46
N LEU A 151 -7.05 14.21 3.78
CA LEU A 151 -7.90 14.97 4.69
C LEU A 151 -7.76 16.47 4.43
N ALA A 152 -6.53 16.98 4.30
CA ALA A 152 -6.27 18.38 4.03
C ALA A 152 -6.85 18.83 2.67
N ALA A 153 -6.81 17.96 1.65
CA ALA A 153 -7.31 18.27 0.31
C ALA A 153 -8.83 18.16 0.16
N THR A 154 -9.48 17.28 0.91
CA THR A 154 -10.91 16.94 0.72
C THR A 154 -11.80 17.39 1.87
N GLY A 155 -11.24 17.58 3.07
CA GLY A 155 -12.00 17.78 4.31
C GLY A 155 -12.81 16.56 4.76
N ASP A 156 -12.78 15.45 4.02
CA ASP A 156 -13.67 14.32 4.22
C ASP A 156 -12.97 13.13 4.89
N VAL A 157 -13.38 12.84 6.12
CA VAL A 157 -12.85 11.73 6.91
C VAL A 157 -13.34 10.38 6.39
N GLU A 158 -14.52 10.31 5.77
CA GLU A 158 -15.07 9.07 5.21
C GLU A 158 -14.27 8.63 3.97
N THR A 159 -13.86 9.59 3.13
CA THR A 159 -12.90 9.35 2.05
C THR A 159 -11.58 8.78 2.60
N VAL A 160 -11.02 9.34 3.67
CA VAL A 160 -9.80 8.79 4.30
C VAL A 160 -10.03 7.38 4.85
N GLN A 161 -11.17 7.14 5.52
CA GLN A 161 -11.53 5.82 6.03
C GLN A 161 -11.60 4.77 4.90
N THR A 162 -12.20 5.15 3.78
CA THR A 162 -12.36 4.31 2.59
C THR A 162 -11.01 3.98 1.97
N ILE A 163 -10.14 4.97 1.75
CA ILE A 163 -8.80 4.79 1.20
C ILE A 163 -7.95 3.89 2.10
N LEU A 164 -8.02 4.07 3.43
CA LEU A 164 -7.26 3.24 4.36
C LEU A 164 -7.87 1.84 4.57
N GLY A 165 -9.13 1.63 4.18
CA GLY A 165 -9.87 0.40 4.46
C GLY A 165 -9.97 0.17 5.96
N HIS A 166 -10.46 1.17 6.70
CA HIS A 166 -10.72 1.06 8.13
C HIS A 166 -12.19 0.76 8.41
N SER A 167 -12.43 -0.17 9.33
CA SER A 167 -13.77 -0.66 9.65
C SER A 167 -14.65 0.35 10.37
N CYS A 168 -14.03 1.24 11.13
CA CYS A 168 -14.65 2.31 11.88
C CYS A 168 -13.72 3.52 11.87
N LEU A 169 -14.29 4.70 12.08
CA LEU A 169 -13.56 5.96 12.15
C LEU A 169 -12.52 5.98 13.28
N ASP A 170 -12.77 5.26 14.37
CA ASP A 170 -11.82 5.16 15.48
C ASP A 170 -10.47 4.59 15.06
N HIS A 171 -10.45 3.69 14.07
CA HIS A 171 -9.20 3.16 13.51
C HIS A 171 -8.50 4.16 12.57
N SER A 172 -9.23 5.14 12.04
CA SER A 172 -8.67 6.24 11.24
C SER A 172 -8.11 7.35 12.10
N LYS A 173 -8.64 7.60 13.32
CA LYS A 173 -8.17 8.68 14.22
C LYS A 173 -6.65 8.76 14.35
N PRO A 174 -5.88 7.66 14.53
CA PRO A 174 -4.42 7.73 14.59
C PRO A 174 -3.73 8.16 13.30
N TYR A 175 -4.44 8.31 12.19
CA TYR A 175 -3.93 8.74 10.90
C TYR A 175 -4.37 10.17 10.55
N LEU A 176 -5.34 10.73 11.27
CA LEU A 176 -5.88 12.08 11.04
C LEU A 176 -5.05 13.08 11.85
N THR A 177 -4.00 13.62 11.24
CA THR A 177 -3.31 14.80 11.77
C THR A 177 -3.71 16.01 10.94
N VAL A 178 -4.20 17.04 11.61
CA VAL A 178 -4.47 18.35 11.02
C VAL A 178 -3.36 19.30 11.48
N ASP A 179 -2.74 20.01 10.55
CA ASP A 179 -1.73 21.01 10.92
C ASP A 179 -2.38 22.29 11.49
N GLN A 180 -1.60 23.08 12.23
CA GLN A 180 -2.13 24.30 12.84
C GLN A 180 -2.56 25.35 11.81
N ALA A 181 -1.96 25.36 10.62
CA ALA A 181 -2.31 26.29 9.55
C ALA A 181 -3.72 26.02 9.03
N THR A 182 -4.07 24.74 8.82
CA THR A 182 -5.41 24.30 8.43
C THR A 182 -6.43 24.61 9.52
N ILE A 183 -6.09 24.40 10.80
CA ILE A 183 -6.96 24.78 11.92
C ILE A 183 -7.20 26.29 11.91
N ARG A 184 -6.15 27.09 11.77
CA ARG A 184 -6.26 28.56 11.72
C ARG A 184 -7.13 29.02 10.55
N HIS A 185 -6.89 28.49 9.36
CA HIS A 185 -7.68 28.81 8.17
C HIS A 185 -9.16 28.44 8.36
N ALA A 186 -9.44 27.29 8.99
CA ALA A 186 -10.81 26.90 9.30
C ALA A 186 -11.51 27.91 10.22
N PHE A 187 -10.82 28.46 11.23
CA PHE A 187 -11.37 29.55 12.06
C PHE A 187 -11.59 30.86 11.29
N GLU A 188 -10.71 31.18 10.33
CA GLU A 188 -10.83 32.38 9.49
C GLU A 188 -12.03 32.28 8.54
N VAL A 189 -12.34 31.09 8.02
CA VAL A 189 -13.45 30.86 7.08
C VAL A 189 -14.78 30.61 7.78
N ALA A 190 -14.81 29.93 8.95
CA ALA A 190 -16.06 29.54 9.62
C ALA A 190 -16.89 30.71 10.17
N LEU A 191 -16.27 31.89 10.34
CA LEU A 191 -16.91 33.09 10.85
C LEU A 191 -17.02 34.21 9.81
N ALA A 192 -16.64 33.94 8.56
CA ALA A 192 -16.79 34.84 7.42
C ALA A 192 -18.16 34.64 6.74
#